data_AF-A0A956U415-F1
#
_entry.id   AF-A0A956U415-F1
#
_cell.length_a   1.000
_cell.length_b   1.000
_cell.length_c   1.000
_cell.angle_alpha   90.00
_cell.angle_beta   90.00
_cell.angle_gamma   90.00
#
_symmetry.space_group_name_H-M   'P 1'
#
loop_
_entity.id
_entity.type
_entity.pdbx_description
1 polymer ?
#
loop_
_entity_poly.entity_id
_entity_poly.type
_entity_poly.pdbx_seq_one_letter_code
_entity_poly.pdbx_strand_id
1 'polypeptide(L)'
;MPPFENLFDKAKNFAKQTSDQTSKAAKVAKLKLNVVSLTSEKKKHLETIGQRVCSLLNQGGAIDSGILKETVADELNQINRIEERIKELESEIADLQAGPDSVDVKDVTE
;
A
#
# COMPACT_ATOMS: atom_id res chain seq x y z
N MET A 1 -34.64 23.88 27.30
CA MET A 1 -33.28 23.50 26.87
C MET A 1 -32.76 24.58 25.94
N PRO A 2 -31.63 25.24 26.25
CA PRO A 2 -31.17 26.38 25.47
C PRO A 2 -30.55 25.90 24.13
N PRO A 3 -30.87 26.54 23.00
CA PRO A 3 -30.43 26.13 21.66
C PRO A 3 -28.91 26.24 21.42
N PHE A 4 -28.18 26.89 22.33
CA PHE A 4 -26.73 27.07 22.24
C PHE A 4 -25.92 25.81 22.58
N GLU A 5 -26.41 24.93 23.46
CA GLU A 5 -25.75 23.65 23.79
C GLU A 5 -25.70 22.75 22.54
N ASN A 6 -26.80 22.67 21.79
CA ASN A 6 -26.88 21.90 20.55
C ASN A 6 -25.94 22.41 19.44
N LEU A 7 -25.69 23.72 19.36
CA LEU A 7 -24.77 24.29 18.37
C LEU A 7 -23.30 24.04 18.73
N PHE A 8 -22.96 24.14 20.02
CA PHE A 8 -21.61 23.85 20.50
C PHE A 8 -21.27 22.36 20.35
N ASP A 9 -22.20 21.46 20.68
CA ASP A 9 -22.01 20.03 20.47
C ASP A 9 -21.91 19.65 19.00
N LYS A 10 -22.70 20.29 18.12
CA LYS A 10 -22.59 20.10 16.67
C LYS A 10 -21.24 20.57 16.13
N ALA A 11 -20.75 21.73 16.58
CA ALA A 11 -19.43 22.24 16.20
C ALA A 11 -18.30 21.32 16.70
N LYS A 12 -18.39 20.83 17.94
CA LYS A 12 -17.44 19.88 18.53
C LYS A 12 -17.42 18.55 17.78
N ASN A 13 -18.58 18.00 17.43
CA ASN A 13 -18.70 16.76 16.66
C ASN A 13 -18.15 16.92 15.25
N PHE A 14 -18.43 18.04 14.59
CA PHE A 14 -17.88 18.35 13.26
C PHE A 14 -16.35 18.48 13.30
N ALA A 15 -15.80 19.18 14.30
CA ALA A 15 -14.36 19.31 14.47
C ALA A 15 -13.70 17.95 14.72
N LYS A 16 -14.31 17.10 15.54
CA LYS A 16 -13.83 15.74 15.81
C LYS A 16 -13.87 14.86 14.56
N GLN A 17 -14.97 14.86 13.82
CA GLN A 17 -15.10 14.09 12.57
C GLN A 17 -14.09 14.55 11.52
N THR A 18 -13.89 15.87 11.38
CA THR A 18 -12.89 16.44 10.46
C THR A 18 -11.47 16.03 10.86
N SER A 19 -11.16 16.04 12.17
CA SER A 19 -9.87 15.60 12.69
C SER A 19 -9.63 14.10 12.43
N ASP A 20 -10.63 13.26 12.69
CA ASP A 20 -10.56 11.81 12.48
C ASP A 20 -10.40 11.47 10.99
N GLN A 21 -11.12 12.15 10.10
CA GLN A 21 -10.96 12.01 8.65
C GLN A 21 -9.58 12.45 8.17
N THR A 22 -9.07 13.58 8.69
CA THR A 22 -7.73 14.07 8.34
C THR A 22 -6.64 13.09 8.77
N SER A 23 -6.77 12.52 9.98
CA SER A 23 -5.84 11.50 10.49
C SER A 23 -5.85 10.23 9.66
N LYS A 24 -7.04 9.74 9.28
CA LYS A 24 -7.20 8.59 8.37
C LYS A 24 -6.60 8.88 6.99
N ALA A 25 -6.87 10.05 6.42
CA ALA A 25 -6.31 10.46 5.13
C ALA A 25 -4.77 10.50 5.14
N ALA A 26 -4.18 11.03 6.21
CA ALA A 26 -2.72 11.05 6.38
C ALA A 26 -2.13 9.63 6.47
N LYS A 27 -2.78 8.71 7.20
CA LYS A 27 -2.37 7.31 7.28
C LYS A 27 -2.44 6.61 5.92
N VAL A 28 -3.56 6.77 5.20
CA VAL A 28 -3.72 6.21 3.85
C VAL A 28 -2.67 6.78 2.90
N ALA A 29 -2.40 8.09 2.93
CA ALA A 29 -1.37 8.71 2.11
C ALA A 29 0.03 8.12 2.40
N LYS A 30 0.36 7.91 3.67
CA LYS A 30 1.62 7.26 4.08
C LYS A 30 1.73 5.83 3.55
N LEU A 31 0.66 5.03 3.67
CA LEU A 31 0.64 3.66 3.15
C LEU A 31 0.78 3.64 1.63
N LYS A 32 0.11 4.54 0.91
CA LYS A 32 0.25 4.67 -0.55
C LYS A 32 1.68 5.02 -0.97
N LEU A 33 2.36 5.91 -0.25
CA LEU A 33 3.77 6.23 -0.50
C LEU A 33 4.67 5.00 -0.30
N ASN A 34 4.40 4.19 0.72
CA ASN A 34 5.12 2.94 0.92
C ASN A 34 4.90 1.96 -0.25
N VAL A 35 3.67 1.82 -0.74
CA VAL A 35 3.36 0.98 -1.92
C VAL A 35 4.14 1.46 -3.15
N VAL A 36 4.18 2.78 -3.40
CA VAL A 36 4.96 3.35 -4.51
C VAL A 36 6.46 3.06 -4.35
N SER A 37 6.99 3.21 -3.15
CA SER A 37 8.40 2.90 -2.86
C SER A 37 8.73 1.44 -3.13
N LEU A 38 7.91 0.52 -2.60
CA LEU A 38 8.07 -0.92 -2.80
C LEU A 38 7.92 -1.32 -4.27
N THR A 39 7.00 -0.68 -5.01
CA THR A 39 6.84 -0.90 -6.45
C THR A 39 8.11 -0.50 -7.22
N SER A 40 8.74 0.61 -6.83
CA SER A 40 10.03 1.05 -7.40
C SER A 40 11.16 0.07 -7.09
N GLU A 41 11.20 -0.47 -5.88
CA GLU A 41 12.18 -1.49 -5.47
C GLU A 41 12.00 -2.80 -6.26
N LYS A 42 10.77 -3.30 -6.39
CA LYS A 42 10.44 -4.46 -7.24
C LYS A 42 10.94 -4.25 -8.67
N LYS A 43 10.73 -3.06 -9.24
CA LYS A 43 11.20 -2.73 -10.58
C LYS A 43 12.73 -2.83 -10.69
N LYS A 44 13.48 -2.35 -9.69
CA LYS A 44 14.94 -2.48 -9.65
C LYS A 44 15.41 -3.93 -9.62
N HIS A 45 14.75 -4.80 -8.85
CA HIS A 45 15.08 -6.23 -8.84
C HIS A 45 14.85 -6.87 -10.23
N LEU A 46 13.73 -6.53 -10.89
CA LEU A 46 13.46 -6.97 -12.26
C LEU A 46 14.51 -6.48 -13.27
N GLU A 47 14.88 -5.19 -13.20
CA GLU A 47 15.93 -4.62 -14.04
C GLU A 47 17.28 -5.30 -13.77
N THR A 48 17.60 -5.61 -12.52
CA THR A 48 18.82 -6.31 -12.11
C THR A 48 18.87 -7.72 -12.71
N ILE A 49 17.76 -8.46 -12.67
CA ILE A 49 17.65 -9.77 -13.35
C ILE A 49 17.95 -9.60 -14.86
N GLY A 50 17.28 -8.65 -15.52
CA GLY A 50 17.45 -8.41 -16.95
C GLY A 50 18.89 -8.03 -17.33
N GLN A 51 19.52 -7.15 -16.56
CA GLN A 51 20.91 -6.75 -16.75
C GLN A 51 21.85 -7.95 -16.65
N ARG A 52 21.68 -8.80 -15.63
CA ARG A 52 22.52 -9.99 -15.45
C ARG A 52 22.36 -10.98 -16.61
N VAL A 53 21.13 -11.25 -17.04
CA VAL A 53 20.88 -12.12 -18.21
C VAL A 53 21.53 -11.55 -19.46
N CYS A 54 21.35 -10.26 -19.75
CA CYS A 54 21.96 -9.60 -20.90
C CYS A 54 23.50 -9.60 -20.84
N SER A 55 24.10 -9.31 -19.67
CA SER A 55 25.55 -9.35 -19.48
C SER A 55 26.12 -10.74 -19.76
N LEU A 56 25.44 -11.80 -19.33
CA LEU A 56 25.86 -13.18 -19.56
C LEU A 56 25.73 -13.60 -21.02
N LEU A 57 24.66 -13.20 -21.71
CA LEU A 57 24.49 -13.43 -23.15
C LEU A 57 25.58 -12.73 -23.96
N ASN A 58 25.95 -11.50 -23.58
CA ASN A 58 26.95 -10.71 -24.29
C ASN A 58 28.39 -11.19 -24.06
N GLN A 59 28.67 -11.90 -22.96
CA GLN A 59 30.03 -12.37 -22.64
C GLN A 59 30.41 -13.67 -23.36
N GLY A 60 29.49 -14.33 -24.07
CA GLY A 60 29.78 -15.48 -24.94
C GLY A 60 30.47 -16.69 -24.28
N GLY A 61 30.61 -16.69 -22.95
CA GLY A 61 31.38 -17.65 -22.18
C GLY A 61 30.48 -18.66 -21.46
N ALA A 62 31.00 -19.87 -21.27
CA ALA A 62 30.34 -20.98 -20.58
C ALA A 62 29.51 -20.50 -19.38
N ILE A 63 28.20 -20.59 -19.52
CA ILE A 63 27.26 -20.16 -18.49
C ILE A 63 27.47 -21.08 -17.29
N ASP A 64 27.94 -20.54 -16.16
CA ASP A 64 27.68 -21.21 -14.89
C ASP A 64 26.19 -21.07 -14.58
N SER A 65 25.43 -22.00 -15.16
CA SER A 65 23.97 -22.04 -15.05
C SER A 65 23.51 -22.19 -13.61
N GLY A 66 24.37 -22.71 -12.72
CA GLY A 66 24.10 -22.80 -11.29
C GLY A 66 24.04 -21.42 -10.65
N ILE A 67 25.10 -20.62 -10.83
CA ILE A 67 25.20 -19.27 -10.25
C ILE A 67 24.10 -18.35 -10.79
N LEU A 68 23.82 -18.40 -12.10
CA LEU A 68 22.75 -17.59 -12.70
C LEU A 68 21.39 -17.99 -12.11
N LYS A 69 21.11 -19.29 -12.00
CA LYS A 69 19.85 -19.79 -11.48
C LYS A 69 19.64 -19.41 -10.01
N GLU A 70 20.66 -19.56 -9.19
CA GLU A 70 20.62 -19.19 -7.76
C GLU A 70 20.37 -17.68 -7.60
N THR A 71 21.16 -16.86 -8.31
CA THR A 71 21.02 -15.40 -8.25
C THR A 71 19.64 -14.93 -8.72
N VAL A 72 19.13 -15.46 -9.84
CA VAL A 72 17.80 -15.10 -10.33
C VAL A 72 16.72 -15.57 -9.36
N ALA A 73 16.87 -16.75 -8.75
CA ALA A 73 15.95 -17.23 -7.73
C ALA A 73 15.91 -16.31 -6.50
N ASP A 74 17.06 -15.80 -6.06
CA ASP A 74 17.14 -14.85 -4.95
C ASP A 74 16.43 -13.54 -5.27
N GLU A 75 16.68 -12.96 -6.45
CA GLU A 75 16.00 -11.72 -6.88
C GLU A 75 14.49 -11.93 -7.02
N LEU A 76 14.05 -13.09 -7.53
CA LEU A 76 12.63 -13.46 -7.60
C LEU A 76 12.01 -13.63 -6.20
N ASN A 77 12.75 -14.20 -5.25
CA ASN A 77 12.31 -14.32 -3.86
C ASN A 77 12.13 -12.93 -3.22
N GLN A 78 13.02 -11.97 -3.50
CA GLN A 78 12.85 -10.59 -3.04
C GLN A 78 11.59 -9.96 -3.66
N ILE A 79 11.38 -10.13 -4.97
CA ILE A 79 10.16 -9.66 -5.65
C ILE A 79 8.91 -10.23 -5.00
N ASN A 80 8.86 -11.54 -4.73
CA ASN A 80 7.70 -12.18 -4.11
C ASN A 80 7.39 -11.60 -2.72
N ARG A 81 8.41 -11.39 -1.89
CA ARG A 81 8.24 -10.76 -0.56
C ARG A 81 7.73 -9.33 -0.67
N ILE A 82 8.23 -8.57 -1.64
CA ILE A 82 7.76 -7.21 -1.91
C ILE A 82 6.30 -7.22 -2.36
N GLU A 83 5.89 -8.17 -3.20
CA GLU A 83 4.51 -8.33 -3.65
C GLU A 83 3.55 -8.68 -2.51
N GLU A 84 3.95 -9.61 -1.62
CA GLU A 84 3.18 -9.93 -0.41
C GLU A 84 3.00 -8.67 0.45
N ARG A 85 4.07 -7.91 0.66
CA ARG A 85 4.01 -6.69 1.45
C ARG A 85 3.12 -5.61 0.80
N ILE A 86 3.16 -5.46 -0.52
CA ILE A 86 2.26 -4.55 -1.25
C ILE A 86 0.81 -4.96 -1.03
N LYS A 87 0.48 -6.26 -1.16
CA LYS A 87 -0.89 -6.77 -0.94
C LYS A 87 -1.37 -6.49 0.49
N GLU A 88 -0.53 -6.69 1.49
CA GLU A 88 -0.86 -6.36 2.89
C GLU A 88 -1.18 -4.87 3.06
N LEU A 89 -0.35 -3.98 2.49
CA LEU A 89 -0.56 -2.53 2.58
C LEU A 89 -1.81 -2.09 1.80
N GLU A 90 -2.10 -2.69 0.66
CA GLU A 90 -3.32 -2.45 -0.11
C GLU A 90 -4.56 -2.88 0.66
N SER A 91 -4.49 -4.02 1.37
CA SER A 91 -5.56 -4.46 2.29
C SER A 91 -5.74 -3.47 3.44
N GLU A 92 -4.65 -3.01 4.08
CA GLU A 92 -4.73 -2.03 5.17
C GLU A 92 -5.35 -0.70 4.69
N ILE A 93 -5.01 -0.26 3.47
CA ILE A 93 -5.63 0.91 2.85
C ILE A 93 -7.13 0.67 2.64
N ALA A 94 -7.51 -0.49 2.11
CA ALA A 94 -8.92 -0.83 1.88
C ALA A 94 -9.71 -0.85 3.19
N ASP A 95 -9.17 -1.45 4.25
CA ASP A 95 -9.80 -1.51 5.57
C ASP A 95 -9.95 -0.10 6.20
N LEU A 96 -8.94 0.77 6.05
CA LEU A 96 -9.00 2.15 6.54
C LEU A 96 -10.00 3.02 5.76
N GLN A 97 -10.19 2.73 4.47
CA GLN A 97 -11.15 3.41 3.61
C GLN A 97 -12.58 2.89 3.81
N ALA A 98 -12.74 1.60 4.09
CA ALA A 98 -14.03 0.93 4.35
C ALA A 98 -14.56 1.15 5.78
N GLY A 99 -14.18 2.24 6.45
CA GLY A 99 -14.63 2.58 7.82
C GLY A 99 -16.16 2.47 8.00
N PRO A 100 -16.66 2.49 9.26
CA PRO A 100 -17.96 1.92 9.71
C PRO A 100 -19.26 2.45 9.07
N ASP A 101 -19.17 3.32 8.06
CA ASP A 101 -20.29 3.92 7.33
C ASP A 101 -20.87 3.00 6.23
N SER A 102 -20.46 1.74 6.15
CA SER A 102 -21.14 0.73 5.31
C SER A 102 -22.35 0.08 5.99
N VAL A 103 -22.75 0.55 7.17
CA VAL A 103 -24.04 0.20 7.77
C VAL A 103 -25.12 1.10 7.20
N ASP A 104 -25.91 0.49 6.32
CA ASP A 104 -27.19 0.89 5.75
C ASP A 104 -27.96 1.92 6.60
N VAL A 105 -27.87 3.21 6.25
CA VAL A 105 -28.84 4.22 6.71
C VAL A 105 -30.07 4.12 5.81
N LYS A 106 -30.78 3.00 5.94
CA LYS A 106 -32.18 2.83 5.51
C LYS A 106 -33.01 2.44 6.71
N ASP A 107 -33.08 3.32 7.69
CA ASP A 107 -34.19 3.29 8.65
C ASP A 107 -34.19 4.62 9.40
N VAL A 108 -34.92 5.62 8.89
CA VAL A 108 -36.00 6.30 9.62
C VAL A 108 -36.86 7.06 8.59
N THR A 109 -37.88 6.40 8.05
CA THR A 109 -39.10 7.10 7.59
C THR A 109 -40.28 6.19 7.90
N GLU A 110 -40.87 6.38 9.08
CA GLU A 110 -42.31 6.40 9.36
C GLU A 110 -42.55 6.82 10.83
#